data_AF-A0A2X1UNW0-F1
#
_entry.id   AF-A0A2X1UNW0-F1
#
_cell.length_a   1.000
_cell.length_b   1.000
_cell.length_c   1.000
_cell.angle_alpha   90.00
_cell.angle_beta   90.00
_cell.angle_gamma   90.00
#
_symmetry.space_group_name_H-M   'P 1'
#
loop_
_entity.id
_entity.type
_entity.pdbx_description
1 polymer ?
#
loop_
_entity_poly.entity_id
_entity_poly.type
_entity_poly.pdbx_seq_one_letter_code
_entity_poly.pdbx_strand_id
1 'polypeptide(L)'
;MACSADGLETGLSHSIHTELLRTLGIHHVADELAGERLARVSMEQVLLWQPDVILTHSEAFLATVYEHPLWRKVPAVQKQQVYLVPSLPFGWLDEPPGVNRLLGLLWLSHWLKQAPEAEQIAKIREFYRLFYDVSLDDEQIRSFLIAPVIFDEH
;
A
#
# COMPACT_ATOMS: atom_id res chain seq x y z
N MET A 1 -1.88 -1.08 7.02
CA MET A 1 -0.57 -1.39 6.38
C MET A 1 0.10 -2.52 7.17
N ALA A 2 0.78 -3.46 6.51
CA ALA A 2 1.45 -4.60 7.15
C ALA A 2 2.94 -4.62 6.76
N CYS A 3 3.84 -4.53 7.75
CA CYS A 3 5.28 -4.32 7.53
C CYS A 3 6.13 -5.57 7.82
N SER A 4 5.68 -6.46 8.71
CA SER A 4 6.40 -7.67 9.09
C SER A 4 6.01 -8.90 8.26
N ALA A 5 6.82 -9.94 8.30
CA ALA A 5 6.59 -11.22 7.59
C ALA A 5 5.30 -11.96 8.01
N ASP A 6 4.83 -11.73 9.23
CA ASP A 6 3.56 -12.27 9.74
C ASP A 6 2.39 -11.28 9.63
N GLY A 7 2.65 -10.08 9.10
CA GLY A 7 1.66 -9.02 8.91
C GLY A 7 1.18 -8.33 10.19
N LEU A 8 1.78 -8.64 11.34
CA LEU A 8 1.37 -8.15 12.65
C LEU A 8 2.17 -6.94 13.14
N GLU A 9 2.87 -6.25 12.24
CA GLU A 9 3.48 -4.95 12.47
C GLU A 9 2.89 -3.93 11.50
N THR A 10 2.49 -2.76 12.01
CA THR A 10 1.84 -1.70 11.23
C THR A 10 2.42 -0.33 11.53
N GLY A 11 2.45 0.56 10.54
CA GLY A 11 2.78 1.97 10.74
C GLY A 11 1.73 2.69 11.58
N LEU A 12 2.16 3.60 12.45
CA LEU A 12 1.29 4.37 13.35
C LEU A 12 0.85 5.70 12.73
N SER A 13 -0.26 6.27 13.22
CA SER A 13 -0.87 7.52 12.72
C SER A 13 0.10 8.70 12.65
N HIS A 14 0.92 8.93 13.67
CA HIS A 14 1.84 10.09 13.69
C HIS A 14 3.13 9.88 12.89
N SER A 15 3.29 8.74 12.22
CA SER A 15 4.52 8.39 11.52
C SER A 15 4.45 8.73 10.03
N ILE A 16 5.64 8.85 9.42
CA ILE A 16 5.79 9.01 7.97
C ILE A 16 5.15 7.85 7.18
N HIS A 17 5.07 6.68 7.83
CA HIS A 17 4.56 5.42 7.30
C HIS A 17 3.06 5.49 6.91
N THR A 18 2.27 6.35 7.56
CA THR A 18 0.81 6.49 7.30
C THR A 18 0.40 7.86 6.77
N GLU A 19 1.33 8.82 6.70
CA GLU A 19 1.06 10.20 6.32
C GLU A 19 0.38 10.32 4.95
N LEU A 20 0.83 9.54 3.95
CA LEU A 20 0.23 9.54 2.61
C LEU A 20 -1.21 9.02 2.63
N LEU A 21 -1.49 7.99 3.43
CA LEU A 21 -2.83 7.42 3.57
C LEU A 21 -3.78 8.48 4.14
N ARG A 22 -3.39 9.13 5.23
CA ARG A 22 -4.15 10.22 5.83
C ARG A 22 -4.34 11.41 4.88
N THR A 23 -3.30 11.81 4.17
CA THR A 23 -3.35 12.93 3.20
C THR A 23 -4.40 12.68 2.12
N LEU A 24 -4.62 11.41 1.77
CA LEU A 24 -5.61 10.97 0.80
C LEU A 24 -6.99 10.66 1.41
N GLY A 25 -7.18 10.88 2.71
CA GLY A 25 -8.43 10.57 3.41
C GLY A 25 -8.68 9.07 3.60
N ILE A 26 -7.66 8.22 3.45
CA ILE A 26 -7.76 6.79 3.73
C ILE A 26 -7.74 6.60 5.25
N HIS A 27 -8.78 5.97 5.79
CA HIS A 27 -8.85 5.58 7.19
C HIS A 27 -7.89 4.44 7.49
N HIS A 28 -6.94 4.64 8.41
CA HIS A 28 -6.01 3.60 8.83
C HIS A 28 -6.49 3.00 10.15
N VAL A 29 -6.74 1.69 10.15
CA VAL A 29 -7.37 0.98 11.29
C VAL A 29 -6.59 1.06 12.61
N ALA A 30 -5.30 1.40 12.56
CA ALA A 30 -4.43 1.53 13.73
C ALA A 30 -4.19 3.00 14.12
N ASP A 31 -5.01 3.94 13.63
CA ASP A 31 -4.83 5.37 13.88
C ASP A 31 -4.87 5.75 15.38
N GLU A 32 -5.64 5.01 16.18
CA GLU A 32 -5.81 5.22 17.62
C GLU A 32 -4.69 4.63 18.48
N LEU A 33 -3.75 3.87 17.89
CA LEU A 33 -2.64 3.30 18.64
C LEU A 33 -1.60 4.35 19.01
N ALA A 34 -1.18 4.34 20.27
CA ALA A 34 -0.10 5.20 20.76
C ALA A 34 1.28 4.74 20.26
N GLY A 35 2.16 5.69 19.93
CA GLY A 35 3.55 5.47 19.54
C GLY A 35 3.97 6.35 18.35
N GLU A 36 5.21 6.19 17.89
CA GLU A 36 5.83 7.15 16.95
C GLU A 36 6.16 6.61 15.56
N ARG A 37 6.37 5.28 15.39
CA ARG A 37 6.75 4.69 14.10
C ARG A 37 5.95 3.45 13.74
N LEU A 38 6.29 2.32 14.32
CA LEU A 38 5.67 1.02 14.07
C LEU A 38 5.08 0.49 15.37
N ALA A 39 3.95 -0.19 15.28
CA ALA A 39 3.37 -0.95 16.37
C ALA A 39 3.20 -2.41 15.99
N ARG A 40 3.55 -3.27 16.93
CA ARG A 40 3.17 -4.67 16.93
C ARG A 40 1.72 -4.77 17.37
N VAL A 41 0.90 -5.49 16.61
CA VAL A 41 -0.53 -5.69 16.87
C VAL A 41 -0.83 -7.18 17.02
N SER A 42 -1.90 -7.51 17.73
CA SER A 42 -2.35 -8.90 17.84
C SER A 42 -3.26 -9.27 16.67
N MET A 43 -3.36 -10.56 16.36
CA MET A 43 -4.27 -11.04 15.33
C MET A 43 -5.73 -10.77 15.70
N GLU A 44 -6.06 -10.82 16.98
CA GLU A 44 -7.39 -10.46 17.50
C GLU A 44 -7.74 -9.00 17.20
N GLN A 45 -6.79 -8.08 17.35
CA GLN A 45 -7.00 -6.66 16.99
C GLN A 45 -7.29 -6.51 15.49
N VAL A 46 -6.53 -7.19 14.64
CA VAL A 46 -6.74 -7.16 13.19
C VAL A 46 -8.13 -7.71 12.82
N LEU A 47 -8.58 -8.78 13.49
CA LEU A 47 -9.92 -9.34 13.29
C LEU A 47 -11.04 -8.40 13.75
N LEU A 48 -10.81 -7.61 14.80
CA LEU A 48 -11.76 -6.58 15.25
C LEU A 48 -11.83 -5.40 14.27
N TRP A 49 -10.68 -4.99 13.73
CA TRP A 49 -10.61 -3.89 12.77
C TRP A 49 -11.24 -4.18 11.43
N GLN A 50 -11.28 -5.46 11.01
CA GLN A 50 -11.91 -5.89 9.77
C GLN A 50 -11.49 -5.03 8.54
N PRO A 51 -10.18 -4.87 8.27
CA PRO A 51 -9.74 -4.01 7.17
C PRO A 51 -10.28 -4.50 5.82
N ASP A 52 -10.72 -3.56 4.99
CA ASP A 52 -11.12 -3.82 3.60
C ASP A 52 -9.91 -4.04 2.68
N VAL A 53 -8.81 -3.32 2.92
CA VAL A 53 -7.59 -3.41 2.11
C VAL A 53 -6.37 -3.54 3.00
N ILE A 54 -5.45 -4.42 2.62
CA ILE A 54 -4.12 -4.51 3.26
C ILE A 54 -3.04 -4.14 2.24
N LEU A 55 -2.36 -3.02 2.49
CA LEU A 55 -1.11 -2.68 1.81
C LEU A 55 0.06 -3.27 2.61
N THR A 56 0.98 -3.97 1.96
CA THR A 56 2.17 -4.55 2.59
C THR A 56 3.45 -4.23 1.82
N HIS A 57 4.57 -4.17 2.55
CA HIS A 57 5.92 -4.15 1.97
C HIS A 57 6.59 -5.54 2.01
N SER A 58 5.95 -6.54 2.62
CA SER A 58 6.52 -7.85 2.85
C SER A 58 6.04 -8.87 1.82
N GLU A 59 6.93 -9.29 0.93
CA GLU A 59 6.69 -10.41 0.02
C GLU A 59 6.39 -11.72 0.78
N ALA A 60 7.10 -11.95 1.88
CA ALA A 60 6.90 -13.13 2.73
C ALA A 60 5.48 -13.17 3.33
N PHE A 61 4.96 -12.03 3.75
CA PHE A 61 3.58 -11.93 4.22
C PHE A 61 2.60 -12.21 3.08
N LEU A 62 2.76 -11.54 1.93
CA LEU A 62 1.87 -11.75 0.78
C LEU A 62 1.85 -13.22 0.32
N ALA A 63 3.00 -13.91 0.37
CA ALA A 63 3.11 -15.31 -0.01
C ALA A 63 2.34 -16.27 0.91
N THR A 64 2.13 -15.91 2.17
CA THR A 64 1.60 -16.81 3.20
C THR A 64 0.20 -16.43 3.71
N VAL A 65 -0.22 -15.17 3.51
CA VAL A 65 -1.46 -14.61 4.09
C VAL A 65 -2.72 -15.40 3.72
N TYR A 66 -2.79 -15.91 2.49
CA TYR A 66 -3.96 -16.62 1.97
C TYR A 66 -4.10 -18.05 2.50
N GLU A 67 -3.01 -18.64 2.99
CA GLU A 67 -2.98 -19.98 3.56
C GLU A 67 -3.18 -19.95 5.08
N HIS A 68 -2.86 -18.82 5.72
CA HIS A 68 -2.87 -18.70 7.17
C HIS A 68 -4.30 -18.69 7.77
N PRO A 69 -4.67 -19.66 8.63
CA PRO A 69 -6.05 -19.87 9.09
C PRO A 69 -6.71 -18.66 9.76
N LEU A 70 -5.94 -17.84 10.48
CA LEU A 70 -6.47 -16.64 11.13
C LEU A 70 -6.63 -15.48 10.13
N TRP A 71 -5.71 -15.35 9.17
CA TRP A 71 -5.75 -14.26 8.18
C TRP A 71 -6.89 -14.46 7.19
N ARG A 72 -7.24 -15.71 6.85
CA ARG A 72 -8.41 -16.04 6.02
C ARG A 72 -9.76 -15.61 6.61
N LYS A 73 -9.80 -15.16 7.87
CA LYS A 73 -11.00 -14.58 8.51
C LYS A 73 -11.08 -13.06 8.34
N VAL A 74 -10.04 -12.42 7.82
CA VAL A 74 -9.99 -10.97 7.60
C VAL A 74 -10.63 -10.62 6.25
N PRO A 75 -11.52 -9.61 6.17
CA PRO A 75 -12.23 -9.27 4.93
C PRO A 75 -11.31 -9.00 3.74
N ALA A 76 -10.25 -8.20 3.92
CA ALA A 76 -9.25 -7.96 2.88
C ALA A 76 -8.67 -9.26 2.30
N VAL A 77 -8.37 -10.25 3.13
CA VAL A 77 -7.79 -11.53 2.68
C VAL A 77 -8.83 -12.38 1.95
N GLN A 78 -10.07 -12.39 2.45
CA GLN A 78 -11.19 -13.11 1.82
C GLN A 78 -11.49 -12.58 0.43
N LYS A 79 -11.44 -11.26 0.26
CA LYS A 79 -11.68 -10.55 -1.00
C LYS A 79 -10.44 -10.47 -1.91
N GLN A 80 -9.31 -11.06 -1.49
CA GLN A 80 -8.02 -10.95 -2.19
C GLN A 80 -7.53 -9.50 -2.40
N GLN A 81 -7.82 -8.64 -1.43
CA GLN A 81 -7.44 -7.23 -1.38
C GLN A 81 -6.17 -7.03 -0.51
N VAL A 82 -5.15 -7.86 -0.74
CA VAL A 82 -3.82 -7.75 -0.13
C VAL A 82 -2.79 -7.43 -1.22
N TYR A 83 -2.13 -6.28 -1.12
CA TYR A 83 -1.31 -5.72 -2.18
C TYR A 83 0.11 -5.38 -1.72
N LEU A 84 1.11 -5.85 -2.47
CA LEU A 84 2.52 -5.52 -2.25
C LEU A 84 2.86 -4.17 -2.88
N VAL A 85 3.04 -3.15 -2.06
CA VAL A 85 3.33 -1.77 -2.49
C VAL A 85 4.53 -1.73 -3.45
N PRO A 86 4.45 -0.97 -4.57
CA PRO A 86 5.57 -0.90 -5.50
C PRO A 86 6.81 -0.28 -4.84
N SER A 87 7.98 -0.82 -5.20
CA SER A 87 9.24 -0.50 -4.54
C SER A 87 10.40 -0.19 -5.49
N LEU A 88 10.13 -0.06 -6.79
CA LEU A 88 11.15 0.26 -7.77
C LEU A 88 11.18 1.77 -8.07
N PRO A 89 12.37 2.38 -8.21
CA PRO A 89 13.67 1.85 -7.76
C PRO A 89 13.83 1.86 -6.23
N PHE A 90 12.96 2.59 -5.51
CA PHE A 90 12.86 2.56 -4.05
C PHE A 90 11.38 2.57 -3.61
N GLY A 91 11.11 2.30 -2.33
CA GLY A 91 9.75 2.23 -1.78
C GLY A 91 8.89 3.46 -2.06
N TRP A 92 7.66 3.24 -2.55
CA TRP A 92 6.76 4.34 -2.94
C TRP A 92 6.04 5.00 -1.77
N LEU A 93 5.80 4.28 -0.68
CA LEU A 93 5.11 4.87 0.47
C LEU A 93 6.06 5.36 1.56
N ASP A 94 7.12 4.61 1.80
CA ASP A 94 7.60 4.55 3.17
C ASP A 94 9.12 4.49 3.33
N GLU A 95 9.78 3.48 2.74
CA GLU A 95 11.19 3.23 3.03
C GLU A 95 12.05 3.03 1.77
N PRO A 96 13.16 3.78 1.62
CA PRO A 96 13.55 4.98 2.37
C PRO A 96 12.61 6.18 2.11
N PRO A 97 12.43 7.08 3.09
CA PRO A 97 11.66 8.30 2.86
C PRO A 97 12.38 9.20 1.86
N GLY A 98 11.69 9.60 0.80
CA GLY A 98 12.27 10.40 -0.26
C GLY A 98 11.27 10.79 -1.35
N VAL A 99 11.80 11.17 -2.51
CA VAL A 99 10.99 11.68 -3.63
C VAL A 99 9.95 10.69 -4.14
N ASN A 100 10.18 9.37 -3.97
CA ASN A 100 9.23 8.32 -4.35
C ASN A 100 7.91 8.36 -3.60
N ARG A 101 7.82 9.11 -2.48
CA ARG A 101 6.55 9.38 -1.81
C ARG A 101 5.58 10.16 -2.68
N LEU A 102 6.08 11.00 -3.60
CA LEU A 102 5.25 11.64 -4.62
C LEU A 102 4.67 10.61 -5.58
N LEU A 103 5.45 9.58 -5.94
CA LEU A 103 4.99 8.49 -6.79
C LEU A 103 3.93 7.63 -6.08
N GLY A 104 4.13 7.33 -4.79
CA GLY A 104 3.12 6.67 -3.96
C GLY A 104 1.82 7.48 -3.82
N LEU A 105 1.92 8.80 -3.64
CA LEU A 105 0.76 9.70 -3.61
C LEU A 105 0.01 9.70 -4.95
N LEU A 106 0.73 9.81 -6.06
CA LEU A 106 0.15 9.74 -7.40
C LEU A 106 -0.56 8.41 -7.61
N TRP A 107 0.10 7.31 -7.27
CA TRP A 107 -0.42 5.95 -7.43
C TRP A 107 -1.71 5.72 -6.63
N LEU A 108 -1.69 5.98 -5.33
CA LEU A 108 -2.90 5.86 -4.49
C LEU A 108 -4.00 6.84 -4.90
N SER A 109 -3.66 8.06 -5.33
CA SER A 109 -4.67 9.00 -5.81
C SER A 109 -5.38 8.49 -7.08
N HIS A 110 -4.67 7.81 -7.99
CA HIS A 110 -5.30 7.19 -9.16
C HIS A 110 -6.23 6.04 -8.76
N TRP A 111 -5.81 5.21 -7.80
CA TRP A 111 -6.65 4.16 -7.25
C TRP A 111 -7.97 4.70 -6.68
N LEU A 112 -7.89 5.71 -5.81
CA LEU A 112 -9.09 6.28 -5.17
C LEU A 112 -10.01 6.99 -6.16
N LYS A 113 -9.46 7.63 -7.19
CA LYS A 113 -10.22 8.34 -8.22
C LYS A 113 -10.72 7.44 -9.35
N GLN A 114 -10.31 6.16 -9.36
CA GLN A 114 -10.53 5.24 -10.47
C GLN A 114 -10.12 5.89 -11.82
N ALA A 115 -9.00 6.61 -11.81
CA ALA A 115 -8.54 7.35 -12.97
C ALA A 115 -8.03 6.40 -14.08
N PRO A 116 -8.07 6.80 -15.37
CA PRO A 116 -7.64 5.94 -16.47
C PRO A 116 -6.18 5.50 -16.33
N GLU A 117 -5.91 4.21 -16.60
CA GLU A 117 -4.55 3.65 -16.52
C GLU A 117 -3.54 4.43 -17.38
N ALA A 118 -3.96 4.88 -18.57
CA ALA A 118 -3.10 5.66 -19.46
C ALA A 118 -2.60 6.97 -18.82
N GLU A 119 -3.42 7.62 -17.98
CA GLU A 119 -3.03 8.83 -17.24
C GLU A 119 -1.98 8.49 -16.16
N GLN A 120 -2.19 7.38 -15.45
CA GLN A 120 -1.27 6.90 -14.43
C GLN A 120 0.10 6.55 -15.05
N ILE A 121 0.10 5.79 -16.14
CA ILE A 121 1.31 5.42 -16.90
C ILE A 121 2.06 6.67 -17.37
N ALA A 122 1.36 7.65 -17.92
CA ALA A 122 1.99 8.90 -18.38
C ALA A 122 2.70 9.64 -17.25
N LYS A 123 2.06 9.76 -16.08
CA LYS A 123 2.65 10.42 -14.90
C LYS A 123 3.83 9.66 -14.30
N ILE A 124 3.75 8.33 -14.24
CA ILE A 124 4.87 7.50 -13.79
C ILE A 124 6.06 7.65 -14.74
N ARG A 125 5.84 7.59 -16.05
CA ARG A 125 6.89 7.82 -17.04
C ARG A 125 7.55 9.18 -16.87
N GLU A 126 6.73 10.22 -16.70
CA GLU A 126 7.23 11.58 -16.47
C GLU A 126 8.11 11.64 -15.21
N PHE A 127 7.66 11.02 -14.12
CA PHE A 127 8.42 10.94 -12.88
C PHE A 127 9.79 10.26 -13.07
N TYR A 128 9.82 9.08 -13.69
CA TYR A 128 11.08 8.36 -13.93
C TYR A 128 12.04 9.14 -14.83
N ARG A 129 11.52 9.83 -15.85
CA ARG A 129 12.34 10.69 -16.71
C ARG A 129 12.91 11.87 -15.95
N LEU A 130 12.12 12.54 -15.11
CA LEU A 130 12.55 13.74 -14.38
C LEU A 130 13.54 13.46 -13.25
N PHE A 131 13.32 12.38 -12.49
CA PHE A 131 14.10 12.11 -11.28
C PHE A 131 15.22 11.09 -11.48
N TYR A 132 15.13 10.24 -12.50
CA TYR A 132 16.09 9.16 -12.73
C TYR A 132 16.71 9.15 -14.13
N ASP A 133 16.29 10.05 -15.04
CA ASP A 133 16.70 10.05 -16.45
C ASP A 133 16.46 8.69 -17.14
N VAL A 134 15.41 7.97 -16.70
CA VAL A 134 15.02 6.67 -17.24
C VAL A 134 13.76 6.84 -18.09
N SER A 135 13.81 6.35 -19.32
CA SER A 135 12.63 6.25 -20.19
C SER A 135 12.06 4.85 -20.12
N LEU A 136 10.89 4.71 -19.49
CA LEU A 136 10.15 3.45 -19.41
C LEU A 136 9.05 3.38 -20.47
N ASP A 137 8.92 2.23 -21.12
CA ASP A 137 7.76 1.90 -21.94
C ASP A 137 6.55 1.51 -21.06
N ASP A 138 5.38 1.35 -21.69
CA ASP A 138 4.16 0.99 -20.98
C ASP A 138 4.25 -0.39 -20.29
N GLU A 139 4.92 -1.36 -20.90
CA GLU A 139 5.01 -2.73 -20.39
C GLU A 139 5.88 -2.81 -19.14
N GLN A 140 7.01 -2.10 -19.15
CA GLN A 140 7.88 -1.93 -18.00
C GLN A 140 7.13 -1.29 -16.83
N ILE A 141 6.34 -0.25 -17.08
CA ILE A 141 5.54 0.39 -16.02
C ILE A 141 4.48 -0.57 -15.48
N ARG A 142 3.77 -1.29 -16.36
CA ARG A 142 2.78 -2.28 -15.95
C ARG A 142 3.37 -3.42 -15.11
N SER A 143 4.63 -3.79 -15.35
CA SER A 143 5.28 -4.91 -14.64
C SER A 143 5.37 -4.72 -13.11
N PHE A 144 5.36 -3.48 -12.63
CA PHE A 144 5.38 -3.16 -11.20
C PHE A 144 4.16 -2.36 -10.72
N LEU A 145 3.17 -2.14 -11.59
CA LEU A 145 1.90 -1.54 -11.19
C LEU A 145 0.97 -2.58 -10.58
N ILE A 146 0.25 -2.15 -9.56
CA ILE A 146 -0.80 -2.95 -8.95
C ILE A 146 -2.15 -2.45 -9.47
N ALA A 147 -3.02 -3.39 -9.82
CA ALA A 147 -4.40 -3.10 -10.23
C ALA A 147 -5.16 -2.33 -9.12
N PRO A 148 -5.95 -1.29 -9.47
CA PRO A 148 -6.70 -0.51 -8.50
C PRO A 148 -7.72 -1.37 -7.75
N VAL A 149 -7.93 -1.02 -6.47
CA VAL A 149 -9.04 -1.56 -5.70
C VAL A 149 -10.34 -0.95 -6.22
N ILE A 150 -11.25 -1.80 -6.66
CA ILE A 150 -12.64 -1.40 -6.90
C ILE A 150 -13.32 -1.45 -5.54
N PHE A 151 -13.63 -0.28 -4.99
CA PHE A 151 -14.49 -0.19 -3.82
C PHE A 151 -15.93 -0.35 -4.31
N ASP A 152 -16.63 -1.37 -3.82
CA ASP A 152 -18.06 -1.51 -4.07
C ASP A 152 -18.75 -0.29 -3.46
N GLU A 153 -19.30 0.60 -4.28
CA GLU A 153 -20.15 1.69 -3.79
C GLU A 153 -21.30 1.07 -3.00
N HIS A 154 -21.38 1.39 -1.70
CA HIS A 154 -22.53 1.06 -0.86
C HIS A 154 -23.58 2.15 -0.98
#